data_AF-A0AAW0X327-F1
#
_entry.id   AF-A0AAW0X327-F1
#
_cell.length_a   1.000
_cell.length_b   1.000
_cell.length_c   1.000
_cell.angle_alpha   90.00
_cell.angle_beta   90.00
_cell.angle_gamma   90.00
#
_symmetry.space_group_name_H-M   'P 1'
#
loop_
_entity.id
_entity.type
_entity.pdbx_description
1 polymer ?
#
loop_
_entity_poly.entity_id
_entity_poly.type
_entity_poly.pdbx_seq_one_letter_code
_entity_poly.pdbx_strand_id
1 'polypeptide(L)'
;GLCSAKYPLHKLPGWAVDSVGYHADDGRLYKARPRGVVFGPRCAAGDRMGCGIKYDQLSPESDPSSVPVFFTKNGKEVGSVIVRVPPGGLYPCVGLAAAGDAVRLSPQLLWPPDEDTH
;
A
#
# COMPACT_ATOMS: atom_id res chain seq x y z
N GLY A 1 -0.53 2.66 2.88
CA GLY A 1 -1.23 1.40 2.57
C GLY A 1 -2.70 1.66 2.42
N LEU A 2 -3.51 0.59 2.47
CA LEU A 2 -4.97 0.67 2.35
C LEU A 2 -5.64 -0.10 3.48
N CYS A 3 -6.71 0.45 4.04
CA CYS A 3 -7.49 -0.13 5.14
C CYS A 3 -8.99 0.06 4.91
N SER A 4 -9.84 -0.74 5.57
CA SER A 4 -11.28 -0.45 5.66
C SER A 4 -11.56 0.76 6.54
N ALA A 5 -12.75 1.34 6.39
CA ALA A 5 -13.23 2.44 7.23
C ALA A 5 -13.30 2.08 8.74
N LYS A 6 -13.38 0.79 9.08
CA LYS A 6 -13.48 0.30 10.47
C LYS A 6 -12.15 -0.23 11.02
N TYR A 7 -11.05 -0.01 10.30
CA TYR A 7 -9.76 -0.52 10.70
C TYR A 7 -9.30 0.05 12.06
N PRO A 8 -8.79 -0.78 12.99
CA PRO A 8 -8.37 -0.30 14.30
C PRO A 8 -7.20 0.69 14.19
N LEU A 9 -7.38 1.89 14.75
CA LEU A 9 -6.39 2.98 14.68
C LEU A 9 -5.12 2.73 15.50
N HIS A 10 -5.10 1.72 16.37
CA HIS A 10 -3.93 1.34 17.18
C HIS A 10 -3.06 0.27 16.52
N LYS A 11 -3.33 -0.12 15.26
CA LYS A 11 -2.54 -1.11 14.51
C LYS A 11 -1.99 -0.49 13.24
N LEU A 12 -0.78 -0.89 12.86
CA LEU A 12 -0.20 -0.48 11.58
C LEU A 12 -0.98 -1.10 10.40
N PRO A 13 -1.07 -0.43 9.23
CA PRO A 13 -1.73 -0.99 8.05
C PRO A 13 -1.17 -2.36 7.67
N GLY A 14 -2.05 -3.32 7.40
CA GLY A 14 -1.69 -4.70 7.04
C GLY A 14 -1.61 -5.68 8.22
N TRP A 15 -1.63 -5.22 9.48
CA TRP A 15 -1.52 -6.09 10.66
C TRP A 15 -2.82 -6.77 11.08
N ALA A 16 -3.98 -6.27 10.65
CA ALA A 16 -5.28 -6.87 10.91
C ALA A 16 -6.10 -6.96 9.63
N VAL A 17 -7.20 -7.72 9.68
CA VAL A 17 -8.11 -7.94 8.55
C VAL A 17 -8.54 -6.65 7.86
N ASP A 18 -8.92 -6.77 6.60
CA ASP A 18 -9.36 -5.66 5.75
C ASP A 18 -8.31 -4.55 5.58
N SER A 19 -7.04 -4.94 5.53
CA SER A 19 -5.93 -4.01 5.27
C SER A 19 -4.72 -4.65 4.60
N VAL A 20 -3.94 -3.78 3.96
CA VAL A 20 -2.65 -4.09 3.36
C VAL A 20 -1.68 -2.93 3.57
N GLY A 21 -0.42 -3.24 3.88
CA GLY A 21 0.62 -2.24 4.12
C GLY A 21 1.99 -2.71 3.67
N TYR A 22 2.77 -1.78 3.11
CA TYR A 22 4.20 -1.92 2.88
C TYR A 22 4.92 -1.10 3.94
N HIS A 23 5.72 -1.76 4.77
CA HIS A 23 6.32 -1.17 5.96
C HIS A 23 7.72 -0.64 5.64
N ALA A 24 7.98 0.61 6.04
CA ALA A 24 9.19 1.35 5.67
C ALA A 24 10.46 0.80 6.36
N ASP A 25 10.34 0.35 7.60
CA ASP A 25 11.44 -0.08 8.46
C ASP A 25 12.06 -1.42 8.02
N ASP A 26 11.25 -2.34 7.50
CA ASP A 26 11.70 -3.69 7.14
C ASP A 26 11.54 -4.04 5.66
N GLY A 27 10.83 -3.23 4.90
CA GLY A 27 10.59 -3.46 3.47
C GLY A 27 9.60 -4.59 3.19
N ARG A 28 8.83 -5.05 4.18
CA ARG A 28 7.90 -6.17 4.03
C ARG A 28 6.49 -5.73 3.69
N LEU A 29 5.79 -6.65 3.01
CA LEU A 29 4.36 -6.55 2.78
C LEU A 29 3.59 -7.26 3.90
N TYR A 30 2.65 -6.55 4.50
CA TYR A 30 1.72 -7.05 5.51
C TYR A 30 0.30 -7.05 4.92
N LYS A 31 -0.39 -8.18 5.04
CA LYS A 31 -1.77 -8.35 4.56
C LYS A 31 -2.58 -9.14 5.57
N ALA A 32 -3.53 -8.48 6.19
CA ALA A 32 -4.46 -9.06 7.16
C ALA A 32 -3.84 -9.75 8.41
N ARG A 33 -2.53 -9.59 8.69
CA ARG A 33 -1.84 -10.24 9.82
C ARG A 33 -0.50 -9.57 10.13
N PRO A 34 0.00 -9.63 11.39
CA PRO A 34 1.25 -8.98 11.81
C PRO A 34 2.51 -9.77 11.42
N ARG A 35 2.42 -10.64 10.41
CA ARG A 35 3.55 -11.41 9.88
C ARG A 35 3.76 -11.06 8.42
N GLY A 36 4.70 -10.15 8.18
CA GLY A 36 5.06 -9.68 6.85
C GLY A 36 5.80 -10.71 6.02
N VAL A 37 5.82 -10.50 4.71
CA VAL A 37 6.59 -11.29 3.74
C VAL A 37 7.60 -10.40 3.02
N VAL A 38 8.70 -10.99 2.54
CA VAL A 38 9.69 -10.27 1.74
C VAL A 38 8.99 -9.68 0.51
N PHE A 39 9.23 -8.40 0.25
CA PHE A 39 8.53 -7.68 -0.80
C PHE A 39 9.40 -6.63 -1.48
N GLY A 40 10.01 -5.72 -0.73
CA GLY A 40 10.82 -4.65 -1.27
C GLY A 40 11.95 -4.21 -0.35
N PRO A 41 12.70 -3.17 -0.76
CA PRO A 41 13.71 -2.56 0.08
C PRO A 41 13.08 -1.80 1.26
N ARG A 42 13.89 -1.48 2.27
CA ARG A 42 13.52 -0.50 3.31
C ARG A 42 13.44 0.90 2.73
N CYS A 43 12.76 1.80 3.43
CA CYS A 43 12.74 3.22 3.15
C CYS A 43 13.51 4.00 4.22
N ALA A 44 14.00 5.18 3.83
CA ALA A 44 14.66 6.13 4.70
C ALA A 44 14.04 7.53 4.55
N ALA A 45 14.45 8.47 5.40
CA ALA A 45 14.04 9.86 5.27
C ALA A 45 14.38 10.39 3.86
N GLY A 46 13.40 11.03 3.22
CA GLY A 46 13.50 11.51 1.83
C GLY A 46 12.92 10.56 0.78
N ASP A 47 12.73 9.27 1.10
CA ASP A 47 12.06 8.35 0.18
C ASP A 47 10.55 8.64 0.07
N ARG A 48 10.00 8.46 -1.14
CA ARG A 48 8.57 8.55 -1.44
C ARG A 48 7.98 7.16 -1.60
N MET A 49 7.00 6.81 -0.77
CA MET A 49 6.21 5.58 -0.94
C MET A 49 4.89 5.87 -1.63
N GLY A 50 4.55 5.08 -2.64
CA GLY A 50 3.24 5.09 -3.29
C GLY A 50 2.44 3.81 -3.00
N CYS A 51 1.12 3.91 -3.10
CA CYS A 51 0.19 2.82 -2.97
C CYS A 51 -1.03 3.10 -3.84
N GLY A 52 -1.43 2.16 -4.69
CA GLY A 52 -2.55 2.34 -5.62
C GLY A 52 -3.23 1.03 -5.99
N ILE A 53 -4.29 1.14 -6.78
CA ILE A 53 -5.09 0.01 -7.27
C ILE A 53 -5.01 -0.03 -8.80
N LYS A 54 -4.75 -1.21 -9.38
CA LYS A 54 -4.75 -1.44 -10.83
C LYS A 54 -6.06 -2.06 -11.28
N TYR A 55 -7.04 -1.23 -11.63
CA TYR A 55 -8.35 -1.70 -12.09
C TYR A 55 -8.31 -2.29 -13.50
N ASP A 56 -7.36 -1.86 -14.31
CA ASP A 56 -7.10 -2.32 -15.69
C ASP A 56 -6.60 -3.76 -15.76
N GLN A 57 -6.06 -4.30 -14.67
CA GLN A 57 -5.61 -5.70 -14.58
C GLN A 57 -6.72 -6.67 -14.17
N LEU A 58 -7.97 -6.19 -14.00
CA LEU A 58 -9.12 -7.05 -13.74
C LEU A 58 -9.65 -7.63 -15.04
N SER A 59 -9.81 -8.95 -15.08
CA SER A 59 -10.45 -9.67 -16.19
C SER A 59 -11.86 -10.12 -15.79
N PRO A 60 -12.73 -10.52 -16.74
CA PRO A 60 -14.03 -11.12 -16.41
C PRO A 60 -13.95 -12.34 -15.49
N GLU A 61 -12.81 -13.04 -15.48
CA GLU A 61 -12.55 -14.22 -14.65
C GLU A 61 -11.95 -13.89 -13.28
N SER A 62 -11.66 -12.62 -13.01
CA SER A 62 -11.14 -12.17 -11.72
C SER A 62 -12.26 -12.19 -10.66
N ASP A 63 -11.91 -12.51 -9.42
CA ASP A 63 -12.84 -12.39 -8.29
C ASP A 63 -13.34 -10.93 -8.21
N PRO A 64 -14.66 -10.66 -8.39
CA PRO A 64 -15.21 -9.31 -8.42
C PRO A 64 -15.09 -8.59 -7.08
N SER A 65 -14.81 -9.33 -6.00
CA SER A 65 -14.59 -8.79 -4.66
C SER A 65 -13.11 -8.51 -4.36
N SER A 66 -12.22 -8.61 -5.34
CA SER A 66 -10.78 -8.46 -5.15
C SER A 66 -10.16 -7.50 -6.17
N VAL A 67 -9.12 -6.77 -5.74
CA VAL A 67 -8.37 -5.82 -6.59
C VAL A 67 -6.86 -6.01 -6.44
N PRO A 68 -6.07 -5.80 -7.51
CA PRO A 68 -4.62 -5.72 -7.41
C PRO A 68 -4.22 -4.38 -6.78
N VAL A 69 -3.56 -4.45 -5.62
CA VAL A 69 -2.95 -3.31 -4.94
C VAL A 69 -1.45 -3.34 -5.20
N PHE A 70 -0.90 -2.24 -5.68
CA PHE A 70 0.54 -2.10 -5.91
C PHE A 70 1.15 -1.05 -4.98
N PHE A 71 2.47 -1.16 -4.81
CA PHE A 71 3.27 -0.22 -4.05
C PHE A 71 4.47 0.24 -4.85
N THR A 72 4.90 1.48 -4.60
CA THR A 72 6.06 2.07 -5.27
C THR A 72 7.03 2.66 -4.26
N LYS A 73 8.29 2.71 -4.64
CA LYS A 73 9.34 3.47 -3.95
C LYS A 73 9.97 4.42 -4.97
N ASN A 74 9.96 5.72 -4.67
CA ASN A 74 10.52 6.79 -5.50
C ASN A 74 10.01 6.78 -6.94
N GLY A 75 8.74 6.42 -7.15
CA GLY A 75 8.18 6.34 -8.49
C GLY A 75 8.40 4.99 -9.19
N LYS A 76 9.15 4.05 -8.62
CA LYS A 76 9.30 2.71 -9.21
C LYS A 76 8.42 1.69 -8.51
N GLU A 77 7.67 0.89 -9.27
CA GLU A 77 6.89 -0.21 -8.71
C GLU A 77 7.79 -1.24 -8.05
N VAL A 78 7.42 -1.61 -6.82
CA VAL A 78 8.07 -2.66 -6.02
C VAL A 78 7.37 -3.99 -6.28
N GLY A 79 6.04 -3.97 -6.37
CA GLY A 79 5.23 -5.14 -6.68
C GLY A 79 3.76 -4.92 -6.40
N SER A 80 2.96 -5.98 -6.61
CA SER A 80 1.52 -5.98 -6.41
C SER A 80 1.03 -7.20 -5.63
N VAL A 81 -0.16 -7.08 -5.04
CA VAL A 81 -0.83 -8.14 -4.29
C VAL A 81 -2.34 -8.06 -4.48
N ILE A 82 -2.99 -9.21 -4.62
CA ILE A 82 -4.46 -9.28 -4.64
C ILE A 82 -5.01 -9.10 -3.22
N VAL A 83 -5.94 -8.14 -3.09
CA VAL A 83 -6.59 -7.76 -1.84
C VAL A 83 -8.09 -7.79 -2.03
N ARG A 84 -8.79 -8.48 -1.13
CA ARG A 84 -10.26 -8.45 -1.07
C ARG A 84 -10.72 -7.06 -0.65
N VAL A 85 -11.68 -6.50 -1.37
CA VAL A 85 -12.31 -5.23 -1.05
C VAL A 85 -13.33 -5.45 0.07
N PRO A 86 -13.15 -4.84 1.25
CA PRO A 86 -14.10 -4.95 2.34
C PRO A 86 -15.37 -4.14 2.05
N PRO A 87 -16.50 -4.44 2.73
CA PRO A 87 -17.70 -3.60 2.64
C PRO A 87 -17.38 -2.14 2.96
N GLY A 88 -17.80 -1.22 2.08
CA GLY A 88 -17.50 0.21 2.20
C GLY A 88 -16.17 0.65 1.59
N GLY A 89 -15.38 -0.28 1.04
CA GLY A 89 -14.19 0.02 0.24
C GLY A 89 -12.88 0.15 1.04
N LEU A 90 -11.82 0.47 0.30
CA LEU A 90 -10.46 0.68 0.80
C LEU A 90 -10.13 2.17 0.84
N TYR A 91 -9.49 2.61 1.91
CA TYR A 91 -9.10 4.00 2.15
C TYR A 91 -7.59 4.11 2.33
N PRO A 92 -6.95 5.19 1.84
CA PRO A 92 -5.56 5.47 2.16
C PRO A 92 -5.33 5.46 3.68
N CYS A 93 -4.32 4.73 4.12
CA CYS A 93 -4.00 4.60 5.54
C CYS A 93 -2.47 4.63 5.77
N VAL A 94 -2.07 5.40 6.77
CA VAL A 94 -0.69 5.55 7.25
C VAL A 94 -0.66 5.25 8.74
N GLY A 95 0.34 4.49 9.19
CA GLY A 95 0.63 4.29 10.61
C GLY A 95 2.06 4.75 10.91
N LEU A 96 2.25 5.38 12.06
CA LEU A 96 3.55 5.80 12.60
C LEU A 96 3.78 5.05 13.90
N ALA A 97 5.00 4.59 14.16
CA ALA A 97 5.28 3.66 15.26
C ALA A 97 6.27 4.22 16.29
N ALA A 98 7.22 5.05 15.86
CA ALA A 98 8.25 5.61 16.72
C ALA A 98 8.07 7.13 16.91
N ALA A 99 8.56 7.63 18.04
CA ALA A 99 8.63 9.06 18.28
C ALA A 99 9.56 9.73 17.25
N GLY A 100 9.08 10.81 16.64
CA GLY A 100 9.80 11.52 15.58
C GLY A 100 9.49 11.04 14.16
N ASP A 101 8.73 9.95 13.99
CA ASP A 101 8.20 9.55 12.69
C ASP A 101 7.32 10.69 12.13
N ALA A 102 7.56 11.07 10.88
CA ALA A 102 6.76 12.06 10.18
C ALA A 102 6.69 11.73 8.69
N VAL A 103 5.53 12.01 8.09
CA VAL A 103 5.33 11.87 6.65
C VAL A 103 4.53 13.05 6.11
N ARG A 104 4.63 13.28 4.80
CA ARG A 104 3.77 14.23 4.08
C ARG A 104 2.87 13.47 3.11
N LEU A 105 1.56 13.67 3.24
CA LEU A 105 0.61 13.15 2.26
C LEU A 105 0.59 14.04 1.01
N SER A 106 0.64 13.41 -0.16
CA SER A 106 0.60 14.09 -1.46
C SER A 106 -0.52 13.47 -2.32
N PRO A 107 -1.78 13.89 -2.13
CA PRO A 107 -2.94 13.25 -2.78
C PRO A 107 -3.11 13.57 -4.26
N GLN A 108 -2.32 14.52 -4.81
CA GLN A 108 -2.50 15.05 -6.18
C GLN A 108 -1.33 14.77 -7.12
N LEU A 109 -0.45 13.81 -6.81
CA LEU A 109 0.50 13.34 -7.81
C LEU A 109 -0.28 12.50 -8.83
N LEU A 110 -0.82 13.18 -9.86
CA LEU A 110 -1.05 12.55 -11.16
C LEU A 110 0.27 11.90 -11.53
N TRP A 111 0.29 10.58 -11.62
CA TRP A 111 1.45 9.86 -12.10
C TRP A 111 1.63 10.28 -13.56
N PRO A 112 2.66 11.07 -13.93
CA PRO A 112 2.94 11.24 -15.34
C PRO A 112 3.31 9.84 -15.85
N PRO A 113 2.72 9.36 -16.96
CA PRO A 113 3.18 8.11 -17.57
C PRO A 113 4.68 8.24 -17.84
N ASP A 114 5.45 7.37 -17.20
CA ASP A 114 6.91 7.20 -17.21
C ASP A 114 7.71 8.20 -18.06
N GLU A 115 8.35 9.18 -17.42
CA GLU A 115 9.56 9.82 -17.99
C GLU A 115 10.79 8.93 -17.75
N ASP A 116 10.74 7.67 -18.19
CA ASP A 116 11.90 6.77 -18.25
C ASP A 116 12.01 6.21 -19.69
N THR A 117 12.16 7.13 -20.66
CA THR A 117 12.71 6.82 -22.00
C THR A 117 13.71 7.88 -22.43
N HIS A 118 14.89 7.90 -21.80
CA HIS A 118 16.12 8.44 -22.40
C HIS A 118 17.34 7.64 -21.95
#